data_AF-A0AAV6J020-F1
#
_entry.id   AF-A0AAV6J020-F1
#
_cell.length_a   1.000
_cell.length_b   1.000
_cell.length_c   1.000
_cell.angle_alpha   90.00
_cell.angle_beta   90.00
_cell.angle_gamma   90.00
#
_symmetry.space_group_name_H-M   'P 1'
#
loop_
_entity.id
_entity.type
_entity.pdbx_description
1 polymer ?
#
loop_
_entity_poly.entity_id
_entity_poly.type
_entity_poly.pdbx_seq_one_letter_code
_entity_poly.pdbx_strand_id
1 'polypeptide(L)'
;MILGYFGECFIALVTIAIFHFIRKWRNPTCINGSLPPGSMGLPLIGETIQFLIPSKSMDVPAFISKRIKKYGPVFRTSLVGQPVVVSSDPDFNHYILQQEGRLVELWYMDSFAKLCGQMDTAADGSPLMFDLSAKALFGYEPDKSGEDMGKNLTNFVDGVMSVPLNVPGTTFHRCMQGQKKLLKLVNDVIQERRAHREKRRGDFLDQILDDMKHQTTFGLLLGTVETMSSTITLTVKLLIEHPLVVEELMREHEEILNRRENREARITWDEFKSMTFTMQV
;
A
#
# COMPACT_ATOMS: atom_id res chain seq x y z
N MET A 1 -0.62 -22.50 -56.48
CA MET A 1 -0.52 -23.68 -55.59
C MET A 1 0.60 -23.53 -54.56
N ILE A 2 1.83 -23.20 -54.95
CA ILE A 2 2.99 -23.10 -54.04
C ILE A 2 2.82 -22.02 -52.93
N LEU A 3 2.24 -20.84 -53.23
CA LEU A 3 1.99 -19.81 -52.21
C LEU A 3 1.03 -20.24 -51.09
N GLY A 4 0.11 -21.19 -51.35
CA GLY A 4 -0.83 -21.70 -50.34
C GLY A 4 -0.15 -22.56 -49.28
N TYR A 5 0.79 -23.42 -49.71
CA TYR A 5 1.56 -24.29 -48.81
C TYR A 5 2.49 -23.52 -47.87
N PHE A 6 3.05 -22.38 -48.31
CA PHE A 6 3.83 -21.49 -47.45
C PHE A 6 2.99 -20.89 -46.32
N GLY A 7 1.73 -20.52 -46.61
CA GLY A 7 0.80 -20.02 -45.60
C GLY A 7 0.46 -21.07 -44.54
N GLU A 8 0.19 -22.31 -44.95
CA GLU A 8 -0.13 -23.41 -44.02
C GLU A 8 1.07 -23.80 -43.14
N CYS A 9 2.28 -23.88 -43.71
CA CYS A 9 3.50 -24.13 -42.95
C CYS A 9 3.77 -23.02 -41.94
N PHE A 10 3.55 -21.76 -42.31
CA PHE A 10 3.71 -20.62 -41.40
C PHE A 10 2.73 -20.70 -40.23
N ILE A 11 1.45 -21.00 -40.50
CA ILE A 11 0.44 -21.17 -39.44
C ILE A 11 0.81 -22.31 -38.50
N ALA A 12 1.26 -23.46 -39.02
CA ALA A 12 1.68 -24.60 -38.21
C ALA A 12 2.90 -24.27 -37.33
N LEU A 13 3.89 -23.54 -37.85
CA LEU A 13 5.04 -23.11 -37.07
C LEU A 13 4.63 -22.14 -35.95
N VAL A 14 3.73 -21.20 -36.25
CA VAL A 14 3.20 -20.25 -35.25
C VAL A 14 2.43 -20.99 -34.15
N THR A 15 1.58 -21.97 -34.47
CA THR A 15 0.84 -22.73 -33.46
C THR A 15 1.75 -23.57 -32.58
N ILE A 16 2.77 -24.22 -33.15
CA ILE A 16 3.78 -24.98 -32.39
C ILE A 16 4.57 -24.05 -31.48
N ALA A 17 4.97 -22.87 -31.98
CA ALA A 17 5.70 -21.87 -31.20
C ALA A 17 4.86 -21.36 -30.03
N ILE A 18 3.59 -21.03 -30.25
CA ILE A 18 2.64 -20.61 -29.21
C ILE A 18 2.45 -21.74 -28.18
N PHE A 19 2.28 -22.98 -28.63
CA PHE A 19 2.12 -24.12 -27.72
C PHE A 19 3.37 -24.33 -26.85
N HIS A 20 4.56 -24.27 -27.44
CA HIS A 20 5.83 -24.37 -26.72
C HIS A 20 5.99 -23.23 -25.72
N PHE A 21 5.63 -22.00 -26.11
CA PHE A 21 5.63 -20.84 -25.24
C PHE A 21 4.68 -21.01 -24.04
N ILE A 22 3.44 -21.44 -24.27
CA ILE A 22 2.45 -21.68 -23.20
C ILE A 22 2.93 -22.80 -22.26
N ARG A 23 3.48 -23.90 -22.81
CA ARG A 23 3.98 -25.02 -22.00
C ARG A 23 5.13 -24.59 -21.10
N LYS A 24 6.07 -23.80 -21.65
CA LYS A 24 7.21 -23.22 -20.92
C LYS A 24 6.73 -22.25 -19.84
N TRP A 25 5.74 -21.40 -20.14
CA TRP A 25 5.14 -20.48 -19.18
C TRP A 25 4.48 -21.19 -18.00
N ARG A 26 3.68 -22.23 -18.26
CA ARG A 26 2.94 -22.95 -17.21
C ARG A 26 3.84 -23.79 -16.31
N ASN A 27 4.97 -24.26 -16.85
CA ASN A 27 5.91 -25.16 -16.18
C ASN A 27 7.32 -24.55 -16.14
N PRO A 28 7.54 -23.47 -15.38
CA PRO A 28 8.87 -22.94 -15.13
C PRO A 28 9.72 -24.00 -14.42
N THR A 29 10.99 -24.05 -14.82
CA THR A 29 11.98 -24.96 -14.23
C THR A 29 12.79 -24.22 -13.17
N CYS A 30 13.21 -24.93 -12.13
CA CYS A 30 14.19 -24.47 -11.16
C CYS A 30 15.50 -25.22 -11.41
N ILE A 31 16.65 -24.54 -11.29
CA ILE A 31 17.97 -25.12 -11.54
C ILE A 31 18.32 -26.14 -10.45
N ASN A 32 18.03 -25.81 -9.18
CA ASN A 32 18.40 -26.62 -8.01
C ASN A 32 17.21 -26.79 -7.06
N GLY A 33 16.23 -27.61 -7.44
CA GLY A 33 15.14 -28.01 -6.56
C GLY A 33 13.76 -28.04 -7.23
N SER A 34 12.73 -28.22 -6.42
CA SER A 34 11.34 -28.17 -6.83
C SER A 34 10.72 -26.82 -6.45
N LEU A 35 10.01 -26.20 -7.39
CA LEU A 35 9.21 -25.02 -7.08
C LEU A 35 8.00 -25.40 -6.21
N PRO A 36 7.48 -24.47 -5.39
CA PRO A 36 6.23 -24.66 -4.68
C PRO A 36 5.09 -25.04 -5.64
N PRO A 37 4.07 -25.79 -5.17
CA PRO A 37 2.87 -26.04 -5.96
C PRO A 37 2.18 -24.73 -6.34
N GLY A 38 1.46 -24.70 -7.46
CA GLY A 38 0.73 -23.50 -7.87
C GLY A 38 0.50 -23.36 -9.37
N SER A 39 0.00 -22.19 -9.78
CA SER A 39 -0.46 -21.91 -11.14
C SER A 39 0.11 -20.61 -11.68
N MET A 40 0.75 -20.65 -12.84
CA MET A 40 1.23 -19.44 -13.53
C MET A 40 0.14 -18.66 -14.27
N GLY A 41 -1.13 -19.11 -14.19
CA GLY A 41 -2.25 -18.44 -14.86
C GLY A 41 -2.12 -18.36 -16.38
N LEU A 42 -2.67 -17.30 -16.97
CA LEU A 42 -2.54 -17.00 -18.39
C LEU A 42 -1.13 -16.45 -18.71
N PRO A 43 -0.59 -16.70 -19.92
CA PRO A 43 0.65 -16.06 -20.33
C PRO A 43 0.58 -14.54 -20.19
N LEU A 44 1.70 -13.92 -19.81
CA LEU A 44 1.92 -12.47 -19.65
C LEU A 44 1.15 -11.77 -18.51
N ILE A 45 -0.09 -12.14 -18.21
CA ILE A 45 -0.89 -11.50 -17.15
C ILE A 45 -1.03 -12.36 -15.89
N GLY A 46 -0.77 -13.66 -15.98
CA GLY A 46 -0.87 -14.58 -14.86
C GLY A 46 -2.28 -14.69 -14.30
N GLU A 47 -2.41 -14.56 -12.97
CA GLU A 47 -3.67 -14.57 -12.24
C GLU A 47 -4.09 -13.17 -11.72
N THR A 48 -3.45 -12.12 -12.23
CA THR A 48 -3.58 -10.71 -11.76
C THR A 48 -5.03 -10.23 -11.69
N ILE A 49 -5.85 -10.52 -12.69
CA ILE A 49 -7.24 -10.05 -12.71
C ILE A 49 -7.98 -10.58 -11.50
N GLN A 50 -7.80 -11.87 -11.17
CA GLN A 50 -8.46 -12.47 -10.01
C GLN A 50 -7.87 -11.97 -8.68
N PHE A 51 -6.58 -11.65 -8.67
CA PHE A 51 -5.90 -11.05 -7.52
C PHE A 51 -6.44 -9.64 -7.20
N LEU A 52 -6.70 -8.82 -8.23
CA LEU A 52 -7.20 -7.45 -8.08
C LEU A 52 -8.71 -7.37 -7.80
N ILE A 53 -9.45 -8.49 -7.78
CA ILE A 53 -10.88 -8.46 -7.42
C ILE A 53 -11.00 -8.06 -5.95
N PRO A 54 -11.67 -6.93 -5.62
CA PRO A 54 -11.79 -6.48 -4.24
C PRO A 54 -12.51 -7.51 -3.37
N SER A 55 -11.98 -7.73 -2.16
CA SER A 55 -12.66 -8.45 -1.10
C SER A 55 -13.36 -7.43 -0.21
N LYS A 56 -14.65 -7.64 0.09
CA LYS A 56 -15.39 -6.82 1.07
C LYS A 56 -15.23 -7.34 2.51
N SER A 57 -14.51 -8.44 2.69
CA SER A 57 -14.26 -9.06 4.00
C SER A 57 -12.96 -8.55 4.60
N MET A 58 -12.92 -8.43 5.93
CA MET A 58 -11.68 -8.27 6.69
C MET A 58 -10.85 -9.56 6.73
N ASP A 59 -11.43 -10.68 6.29
CA ASP A 59 -10.76 -11.96 6.17
C ASP A 59 -9.85 -12.02 4.92
N VAL A 60 -8.98 -13.03 4.89
CA VAL A 60 -8.05 -13.31 3.80
C VAL A 60 -8.79 -13.26 2.45
N PRO A 61 -8.30 -12.46 1.47
CA PRO A 61 -8.97 -12.31 0.18
C PRO A 61 -9.29 -13.66 -0.47
N ALA A 62 -10.46 -13.75 -1.11
CA ALA A 62 -10.94 -14.99 -1.73
C ALA A 62 -9.95 -15.58 -2.75
N PHE A 63 -9.13 -14.74 -3.38
CA PHE A 63 -8.02 -15.19 -4.22
C PHE A 63 -7.06 -16.07 -3.41
N ILE A 64 -6.54 -15.56 -2.29
CA ILE A 64 -5.53 -16.19 -1.45
C ILE A 64 -6.10 -17.43 -0.77
N SER A 65 -7.27 -17.34 -0.12
CA SER A 65 -7.86 -18.47 0.62
C SER A 65 -8.14 -19.68 -0.27
N LYS A 66 -8.60 -19.46 -1.52
CA LYS A 66 -8.78 -20.53 -2.51
C LYS A 66 -7.46 -21.22 -2.91
N ARG A 67 -6.35 -20.48 -2.99
CA ARG A 67 -5.03 -21.06 -3.31
C ARG A 67 -4.46 -21.80 -2.11
N ILE A 68 -4.57 -21.24 -0.91
CA ILE A 68 -4.15 -21.94 0.32
C ILE A 68 -4.84 -23.30 0.43
N LYS A 69 -6.17 -23.34 0.23
CA LYS A 69 -6.93 -24.60 0.25
C LYS A 69 -6.49 -25.60 -0.82
N LYS A 70 -6.00 -25.13 -1.97
CA LYS A 70 -5.68 -25.97 -3.12
C LYS A 70 -4.22 -26.43 -3.16
N TYR A 71 -3.29 -25.55 -2.78
CA TYR A 71 -1.86 -25.72 -2.97
C TYR A 71 -1.08 -25.76 -1.65
N GLY A 72 -1.71 -25.41 -0.53
CA GLY A 72 -1.05 -25.27 0.77
C GLY A 72 -0.63 -23.82 1.08
N PRO A 73 -0.04 -23.59 2.26
CA PRO A 73 0.27 -22.25 2.76
C PRO A 73 1.38 -21.55 1.97
N VAL A 74 2.23 -22.29 1.25
CA VAL A 74 3.24 -21.74 0.35
C VAL A 74 2.97 -22.21 -1.07
N PHE A 75 2.69 -21.26 -1.96
CA PHE A 75 2.35 -21.58 -3.35
C PHE A 75 2.91 -20.56 -4.34
N ARG A 76 3.09 -20.99 -5.60
CA ARG A 76 3.51 -20.11 -6.69
C ARG A 76 2.34 -19.59 -7.51
N THR A 77 2.46 -18.37 -8.00
CA THR A 77 1.54 -17.76 -8.95
C THR A 77 2.29 -16.86 -9.93
N SER A 78 1.57 -16.21 -10.84
CA SER A 78 2.10 -15.08 -11.59
C SER A 78 1.21 -13.87 -11.43
N LEU A 79 1.81 -12.73 -11.06
CA LEU A 79 1.15 -11.44 -10.91
C LEU A 79 1.89 -10.41 -11.75
N VAL A 80 1.15 -9.69 -12.59
CA VAL A 80 1.64 -8.70 -13.57
C VAL A 80 2.80 -9.24 -14.41
N GLY A 81 2.65 -10.51 -14.83
CA GLY A 81 3.64 -11.21 -15.64
C GLY A 81 4.91 -11.64 -14.92
N GLN A 82 5.01 -11.38 -13.61
CA GLN A 82 6.14 -11.81 -12.78
C GLN A 82 5.82 -13.13 -12.08
N PRO A 83 6.77 -14.07 -11.98
CA PRO A 83 6.64 -15.25 -11.14
C PRO A 83 6.74 -14.85 -9.66
N VAL A 84 5.75 -15.25 -8.86
CA VAL A 84 5.66 -14.88 -7.43
C VAL A 84 5.44 -16.12 -6.58
N VAL A 85 6.09 -16.18 -5.42
CA VAL A 85 5.76 -17.14 -4.36
C VAL A 85 5.01 -16.39 -3.27
N VAL A 86 3.84 -16.91 -2.89
CA VAL A 86 3.00 -16.39 -1.81
C VAL A 86 3.12 -17.34 -0.62
N SER A 87 3.31 -16.77 0.56
CA SER A 87 3.39 -17.52 1.81
C SER A 87 2.41 -16.98 2.85
N SER A 88 1.57 -17.87 3.36
CA SER A 88 0.81 -17.71 4.60
C SER A 88 1.36 -18.58 5.73
N ASP A 89 2.59 -19.09 5.59
CA ASP A 89 3.26 -19.91 6.60
C ASP A 89 4.03 -18.99 7.58
N PRO A 90 3.69 -19.02 8.88
CA PRO A 90 4.25 -18.06 9.84
C PRO A 90 5.76 -18.26 10.05
N ASP A 91 6.23 -19.50 10.09
CA ASP A 91 7.64 -19.82 10.32
C ASP A 91 8.50 -19.38 9.14
N PHE A 92 8.03 -19.65 7.92
CA PHE A 92 8.68 -19.20 6.69
C PHE A 92 8.66 -17.68 6.57
N ASN A 93 7.53 -17.04 6.89
CA ASN A 93 7.43 -15.57 6.86
C ASN A 93 8.40 -14.93 7.86
N HIS A 94 8.50 -15.47 9.07
CA HIS A 94 9.45 -15.00 10.07
C HIS A 94 10.90 -15.14 9.59
N TYR A 95 11.24 -16.29 9.01
CA TYR A 95 12.56 -16.53 8.43
C TYR A 95 12.88 -15.53 7.31
N ILE A 96 11.97 -15.34 6.34
CA ILE A 96 12.16 -14.41 5.22
C ILE A 96 12.44 -12.99 5.69
N LEU A 97 11.69 -12.51 6.69
CA LEU A 97 11.89 -11.17 7.27
C LEU A 97 13.28 -11.01 7.91
N GLN A 98 13.84 -12.07 8.49
CA GLN A 98 15.20 -12.06 9.05
C GLN A 98 16.31 -12.06 7.98
N GLN A 99 15.98 -12.38 6.72
CA GLN A 99 16.94 -12.49 5.63
C GLN A 99 16.98 -11.27 4.70
N GLU A 100 16.28 -10.18 5.04
CA GLU A 100 16.30 -8.92 4.30
C GLU A 100 17.74 -8.39 4.16
N GLY A 101 18.14 -8.04 2.94
CA GLY A 101 19.49 -7.60 2.60
C GLY A 101 20.54 -8.73 2.56
N ARG A 102 20.13 -9.99 2.67
CA ARG A 102 21.02 -11.16 2.61
C ARG A 102 20.61 -12.15 1.53
N LEU A 103 19.44 -12.78 1.71
CA LEU A 103 18.90 -13.78 0.76
C LEU A 103 17.70 -13.24 -0.01
N VAL A 104 17.03 -12.24 0.55
CA VAL A 104 15.90 -11.55 -0.07
C VAL A 104 16.14 -10.05 0.04
N GLU A 105 15.55 -9.32 -0.89
CA GLU A 105 15.49 -7.86 -0.87
C GLU A 105 14.04 -7.44 -1.09
N LEU A 106 13.66 -6.36 -0.44
CA LEU A 106 12.37 -5.73 -0.63
C LEU A 106 12.18 -5.35 -2.10
N TRP A 107 11.20 -5.98 -2.72
CA TRP A 107 10.79 -5.68 -4.08
C TRP A 107 9.35 -5.20 -4.10
N TYR A 108 9.12 -4.12 -4.85
CA TYR A 108 7.79 -3.65 -5.22
C TYR A 108 7.62 -3.76 -6.73
N MET A 109 6.38 -3.95 -7.19
CA MET A 109 6.06 -3.97 -8.62
C MET A 109 6.63 -2.75 -9.34
N ASP A 110 7.21 -2.88 -10.53
CA ASP A 110 7.82 -1.75 -11.27
C ASP A 110 6.90 -0.54 -11.41
N SER A 111 5.59 -0.77 -11.44
CA SER A 111 4.59 0.31 -11.48
C SER A 111 4.49 1.03 -10.15
N PHE A 112 4.53 0.27 -9.05
CA PHE A 112 4.70 0.80 -7.70
C PHE A 112 6.08 1.41 -7.53
N ALA A 113 7.17 0.82 -8.02
CA ALA A 113 8.52 1.37 -7.98
C ALA A 113 8.74 2.55 -8.92
N LYS A 114 7.91 2.75 -9.95
CA LYS A 114 7.91 3.95 -10.82
C LYS A 114 7.02 5.04 -10.24
N LEU A 115 5.94 4.65 -9.57
CA LEU A 115 5.16 5.54 -8.71
C LEU A 115 6.06 6.04 -7.56
N CYS A 116 6.72 5.11 -6.85
CA CYS A 116 7.64 5.26 -5.72
C CYS A 116 9.01 5.87 -6.09
N GLY A 117 9.57 5.53 -7.25
CA GLY A 117 10.89 5.99 -7.69
C GLY A 117 10.89 7.38 -8.32
N GLN A 118 9.71 7.92 -8.65
CA GLN A 118 9.51 9.35 -8.92
C GLN A 118 8.85 10.08 -7.75
N MET A 119 8.42 9.35 -6.72
CA MET A 119 7.90 9.82 -5.43
C MET A 119 7.64 8.61 -4.55
N ASP A 120 8.40 8.40 -3.49
CA ASP A 120 8.15 7.30 -2.54
C ASP A 120 6.65 7.24 -2.20
N THR A 121 6.00 6.07 -2.40
CA THR A 121 4.67 5.56 -1.95
C THR A 121 3.45 5.48 -2.91
N ALA A 122 2.51 4.62 -2.47
CA ALA A 122 1.09 4.47 -2.80
C ALA A 122 0.23 4.76 -1.53
N ALA A 123 -1.09 4.98 -1.66
CA ALA A 123 -1.98 5.29 -0.52
C ALA A 123 -3.42 4.77 -0.72
N ASP A 124 -4.14 4.49 0.38
CA ASP A 124 -5.60 4.52 0.65
C ASP A 124 -5.86 5.45 1.85
N GLY A 125 -6.92 6.25 1.92
CA GLY A 125 -7.11 7.12 3.09
C GLY A 125 -8.33 8.04 3.11
N SER A 126 -8.88 8.24 4.32
CA SER A 126 -10.02 9.11 4.62
C SER A 126 -9.62 10.60 4.70
N PRO A 127 -10.50 11.55 4.30
CA PRO A 127 -10.18 12.99 4.27
C PRO A 127 -9.74 13.58 5.63
N LEU A 128 -10.32 13.09 6.74
CA LEU A 128 -10.03 13.58 8.09
C LEU A 128 -8.57 13.28 8.52
N MET A 129 -8.05 12.12 8.13
CA MET A 129 -6.70 11.69 8.51
C MET A 129 -5.63 12.31 7.62
N PHE A 130 -5.98 12.61 6.37
CA PHE A 130 -5.18 13.48 5.54
C PHE A 130 -5.05 14.86 6.19
N ASP A 131 -6.14 15.46 6.66
CA ASP A 131 -6.10 16.78 7.32
C ASP A 131 -5.30 16.75 8.63
N LEU A 132 -5.47 15.71 9.46
CA LEU A 132 -4.69 15.55 10.70
C LEU A 132 -3.20 15.38 10.42
N SER A 133 -2.84 14.54 9.45
CA SER A 133 -1.45 14.28 9.09
C SER A 133 -0.83 15.48 8.35
N ALA A 134 -1.56 16.12 7.44
CA ALA A 134 -1.11 17.32 6.75
C ALA A 134 -0.95 18.50 7.73
N LYS A 135 -1.80 18.60 8.76
CA LYS A 135 -1.64 19.58 9.84
C LYS A 135 -0.46 19.24 10.76
N ALA A 136 -0.33 17.98 11.16
CA ALA A 136 0.76 17.54 12.04
C ALA A 136 2.14 17.59 11.37
N LEU A 137 2.19 17.30 10.06
CA LEU A 137 3.43 17.16 9.31
C LEU A 137 3.78 18.45 8.57
N PHE A 138 2.79 19.20 8.05
CA PHE A 138 3.00 20.39 7.22
C PHE A 138 2.32 21.67 7.72
N GLY A 139 1.63 21.64 8.86
CA GLY A 139 0.83 22.77 9.33
C GLY A 139 -0.27 23.19 8.33
N TYR A 140 -0.71 22.28 7.46
CA TYR A 140 -1.70 22.55 6.43
C TYR A 140 -3.05 22.94 7.05
N GLU A 141 -3.68 23.98 6.50
CA GLU A 141 -5.04 24.42 6.85
C GLU A 141 -5.97 24.19 5.65
N PRO A 142 -6.97 23.30 5.75
CA PRO A 142 -7.85 22.91 4.64
C PRO A 142 -8.60 24.10 4.03
N ASP A 143 -8.94 25.08 4.86
CA ASP A 143 -9.83 26.19 4.52
C ASP A 143 -9.21 27.23 3.56
N LYS A 144 -7.91 27.14 3.27
CA LYS A 144 -7.16 28.15 2.50
C LYS A 144 -6.75 27.74 1.08
N SER A 145 -6.80 26.46 0.72
CA SER A 145 -6.15 25.97 -0.53
C SER A 145 -7.08 25.90 -1.75
N GLY A 146 -8.40 25.91 -1.57
CA GLY A 146 -9.38 25.83 -2.66
C GLY A 146 -9.38 24.51 -3.46
N GLU A 147 -8.52 23.54 -3.11
CA GLU A 147 -8.42 22.23 -3.75
C GLU A 147 -8.98 21.12 -2.85
N ASP A 148 -9.81 20.25 -3.41
CA ASP A 148 -10.33 19.05 -2.74
C ASP A 148 -9.23 17.96 -2.68
N MET A 149 -8.34 18.09 -1.70
CA MET A 149 -7.23 17.16 -1.49
C MET A 149 -7.71 15.75 -1.12
N GLY A 150 -8.85 15.61 -0.45
CA GLY A 150 -9.46 14.31 -0.14
C GLY A 150 -9.80 13.54 -1.42
N LYS A 151 -10.42 14.19 -2.40
CA LYS A 151 -10.72 13.59 -3.71
C LYS A 151 -9.47 13.29 -4.54
N ASN A 152 -8.41 14.11 -4.44
CA ASN A 152 -7.13 13.81 -5.08
C ASN A 152 -6.45 12.58 -4.47
N LEU A 153 -6.58 12.39 -3.15
CA LEU A 153 -6.11 11.20 -2.45
C LEU A 153 -6.90 9.96 -2.89
N THR A 154 -8.24 9.99 -2.88
CA THR A 154 -9.08 8.84 -3.32
C THR A 154 -8.77 8.40 -4.76
N ASN A 155 -8.63 9.35 -5.70
CA ASN A 155 -8.26 9.04 -7.08
C ASN A 155 -6.85 8.43 -7.20
N PHE A 156 -5.96 8.73 -6.26
CA PHE A 156 -4.62 8.17 -6.21
C PHE A 156 -4.66 6.70 -5.78
N VAL A 157 -5.45 6.37 -4.75
CA VAL A 157 -5.71 4.99 -4.28
C VAL A 157 -6.21 4.09 -5.40
N ASP A 158 -7.27 4.53 -6.07
CA ASP A 158 -7.90 3.79 -7.16
C ASP A 158 -6.91 3.54 -8.30
N GLY A 159 -5.93 4.42 -8.48
CA GLY A 159 -4.89 4.23 -9.47
C GLY A 159 -3.79 3.26 -9.06
N VAL A 160 -3.33 3.29 -7.81
CA VAL A 160 -2.34 2.34 -7.27
C VAL A 160 -2.83 0.90 -7.44
N MET A 161 -4.08 0.65 -7.04
CA MET A 161 -4.69 -0.68 -7.03
C MET A 161 -5.19 -1.12 -8.42
N SER A 162 -4.93 -0.31 -9.46
CA SER A 162 -5.37 -0.60 -10.82
C SER A 162 -4.26 -1.16 -11.70
N VAL A 163 -4.66 -1.69 -12.86
CA VAL A 163 -3.71 -2.14 -13.87
C VAL A 163 -2.84 -0.95 -14.29
N PRO A 164 -1.49 -1.10 -14.26
CA PRO A 164 -0.57 0.03 -14.42
C PRO A 164 -0.39 0.47 -15.88
N LEU A 165 -1.46 1.02 -16.44
CA LEU A 165 -1.52 1.48 -17.83
C LEU A 165 -1.75 2.99 -17.84
N ASN A 166 -0.69 3.74 -18.17
CA ASN A 166 -0.75 5.21 -18.21
C ASN A 166 -1.38 5.74 -19.50
N VAL A 167 -2.66 5.45 -19.71
CA VAL A 167 -3.44 5.87 -20.87
C VAL A 167 -4.55 6.83 -20.42
N PRO A 168 -4.76 7.98 -21.11
CA PRO A 168 -5.85 8.91 -20.78
C PRO A 168 -7.20 8.19 -20.60
N GLY A 169 -7.89 8.45 -19.49
CA GLY A 169 -9.16 7.81 -19.13
C GLY A 169 -9.05 6.67 -18.09
N THR A 170 -7.87 6.08 -17.90
CA THR A 170 -7.64 5.06 -16.87
C THR A 170 -7.54 5.65 -15.46
N THR A 171 -7.83 4.84 -14.43
CA THR A 171 -7.60 5.15 -13.01
C THR A 171 -6.13 5.43 -12.75
N PHE A 172 -5.23 4.61 -13.30
CA PHE A 172 -3.78 4.81 -13.21
C PHE A 172 -3.34 6.17 -13.78
N HIS A 173 -3.84 6.57 -14.95
CA HIS A 173 -3.51 7.89 -15.51
C HIS A 173 -3.99 9.05 -14.62
N ARG A 174 -5.19 8.97 -14.04
CA ARG A 174 -5.69 10.01 -13.12
C ARG A 174 -4.83 10.10 -11.86
N CYS A 175 -4.45 8.96 -11.29
CA CYS A 175 -3.51 8.88 -10.17
C CYS A 175 -2.18 9.54 -10.48
N MET A 176 -1.55 9.23 -11.63
CA MET A 176 -0.30 9.88 -12.05
C MET A 176 -0.43 11.41 -12.20
N GLN A 177 -1.59 11.92 -12.61
CA GLN A 177 -1.83 13.38 -12.69
C GLN A 177 -2.04 14.01 -11.31
N GLY A 178 -2.79 13.35 -10.42
CA GLY A 178 -2.96 13.78 -9.02
C GLY A 178 -1.62 13.83 -8.29
N GLN A 179 -0.80 12.79 -8.49
CA GLN A 179 0.57 12.68 -7.98
C GLN A 179 1.43 13.89 -8.39
N LYS A 180 1.43 14.28 -9.67
CA LYS A 180 2.19 15.44 -10.17
C LYS A 180 1.76 16.76 -9.52
N LYS A 181 0.46 16.94 -9.28
CA LYS A 181 -0.06 18.15 -8.61
C LYS A 181 0.39 18.21 -7.15
N LEU A 182 0.30 17.08 -6.44
CA LEU A 182 0.71 16.99 -5.04
C LEU A 182 2.22 17.20 -4.85
N LEU A 183 3.05 16.65 -5.76
CA LEU A 183 4.48 16.95 -5.82
C LEU A 183 4.78 18.44 -5.89
N LYS A 184 4.04 19.13 -6.76
CA LYS A 184 4.22 20.56 -6.99
C LYS A 184 3.90 21.33 -5.72
N LEU A 185 2.77 21.03 -5.08
CA LEU A 185 2.34 21.71 -3.86
C LEU A 185 3.31 21.47 -2.69
N VAL A 186 3.77 20.25 -2.49
CA VAL A 186 4.77 19.93 -1.44
C VAL A 186 6.09 20.64 -1.71
N ASN A 187 6.56 20.66 -2.96
CA ASN A 187 7.75 21.41 -3.33
C ASN A 187 7.58 22.91 -3.10
N ASP A 188 6.44 23.49 -3.44
CA ASP A 188 6.16 24.90 -3.24
C ASP A 188 6.20 25.26 -1.73
N VAL A 189 5.61 24.45 -0.86
CA VAL A 189 5.65 24.61 0.61
C VAL A 189 7.09 24.48 1.15
N ILE A 190 7.85 23.50 0.66
CA ILE A 190 9.26 23.31 1.05
C ILE A 190 10.10 24.51 0.64
N GLN A 191 9.94 25.01 -0.59
CA GLN A 191 10.69 26.16 -1.08
C GLN A 191 10.33 27.43 -0.31
N GLU A 192 9.05 27.66 0.00
CA GLU A 192 8.60 28.79 0.82
C GLU A 192 9.26 28.78 2.21
N ARG A 193 9.28 27.61 2.87
CA ARG A 193 9.89 27.45 4.20
C ARG A 193 11.42 27.53 4.19
N ARG A 194 12.06 27.15 3.08
CA ARG A 194 13.51 27.34 2.87
C ARG A 194 13.87 28.80 2.64
N ALA A 195 13.06 29.53 1.87
CA ALA A 195 13.28 30.94 1.56
C ALA A 195 13.01 31.86 2.77
N HIS A 196 12.04 31.51 3.61
CA HIS A 196 11.62 32.32 4.76
C HIS A 196 11.77 31.55 6.07
N ARG A 197 12.93 31.69 6.73
CA ARG A 197 13.18 31.05 8.03
C ARG A 197 12.20 31.51 9.11
N GLU A 198 11.64 32.73 9.01
CA GLU A 198 10.59 33.22 9.92
C GLU A 198 9.24 32.50 9.79
N LYS A 199 9.01 31.75 8.71
CA LYS A 199 7.79 30.95 8.52
C LYS A 199 7.91 29.51 9.04
N ARG A 200 9.07 29.14 9.60
CA ARG A 200 9.24 27.86 10.30
C ARG A 200 8.33 27.84 11.51
N ARG A 201 7.54 26.77 11.62
CA ARG A 201 6.54 26.53 12.66
C ARG A 201 7.05 25.59 13.76
N GLY A 202 8.24 25.00 13.58
CA GLY A 202 8.80 24.01 14.50
C GLY A 202 8.08 22.66 14.44
N ASP A 203 7.38 22.41 13.33
CA ASP A 203 6.68 21.15 13.08
C ASP A 203 7.63 20.10 12.48
N PHE A 204 7.11 18.89 12.25
CA PHE A 204 7.90 17.76 11.78
C PHE A 204 8.58 18.02 10.42
N LEU A 205 7.95 18.80 9.53
CA LEU A 205 8.59 19.21 8.27
C LEU A 205 9.83 20.07 8.51
N ASP A 206 9.79 21.00 9.48
CA ASP A 206 10.96 21.83 9.78
C ASP A 206 12.11 21.00 10.37
N GLN A 207 11.81 20.01 11.22
CA GLN A 207 12.80 19.07 11.74
C GLN A 207 13.44 18.25 10.60
N ILE A 208 12.63 17.74 9.67
CA ILE A 208 13.14 17.01 8.49
C ILE A 208 13.95 17.92 7.55
N LEU A 209 13.55 19.18 7.38
CA LEU A 209 14.29 20.12 6.54
C LEU A 209 15.70 20.40 7.06
N ASP A 210 15.91 20.28 8.37
CA ASP A 210 17.20 20.45 9.01
C ASP A 210 18.04 19.14 9.00
N ASP A 211 17.39 17.98 9.09
CA ASP A 211 18.08 16.67 9.18
C ASP A 211 18.30 15.94 7.84
N MET A 212 17.46 16.16 6.81
CA MET A 212 17.51 15.33 5.59
C MET A 212 17.94 16.07 4.32
N LYS A 213 18.99 15.54 3.67
CA LYS A 213 19.30 15.81 2.25
C LYS A 213 18.25 15.13 1.35
N HIS A 214 17.26 15.91 0.94
CA HIS A 214 16.34 15.68 -0.20
C HIS A 214 15.47 14.39 -0.23
N GLN A 215 14.21 14.57 -0.61
CA GLN A 215 13.26 13.60 -1.21
C GLN A 215 12.53 12.56 -0.33
N THR A 216 12.99 12.24 0.88
CA THR A 216 12.38 11.17 1.72
C THR A 216 11.11 11.58 2.50
N THR A 217 10.71 12.86 2.45
CA THR A 217 9.66 13.46 3.31
C THR A 217 8.24 12.97 2.98
N PHE A 218 7.97 12.67 1.71
CA PHE A 218 6.61 12.38 1.24
C PHE A 218 6.22 10.91 1.45
N GLY A 219 7.16 9.98 1.29
CA GLY A 219 6.91 8.57 1.53
C GLY A 219 6.62 8.25 3.00
N LEU A 220 7.29 8.94 3.93
CA LEU A 220 7.01 8.79 5.36
C LEU A 220 5.59 9.27 5.72
N LEU A 221 5.15 10.38 5.11
CA LEU A 221 3.82 10.94 5.32
C LEU A 221 2.72 9.99 4.87
N LEU A 222 2.83 9.44 3.66
CA LEU A 222 1.83 8.54 3.11
C LEU A 222 1.79 7.19 3.84
N GLY A 223 2.95 6.65 4.23
CA GLY A 223 3.02 5.46 5.07
C GLY A 223 2.24 5.62 6.39
N THR A 224 2.27 6.82 6.99
CA THR A 224 1.50 7.12 8.21
C THR A 224 0.02 7.38 7.95
N VAL A 225 -0.36 8.14 6.91
CA VAL A 225 -1.76 8.51 6.64
C VAL A 225 -2.62 7.29 6.34
N GLU A 226 -2.14 6.39 5.47
CA GLU A 226 -2.90 5.23 5.03
C GLU A 226 -3.11 4.23 6.16
N THR A 227 -2.03 3.90 6.87
CA THR A 227 -2.08 2.95 7.98
C THR A 227 -2.96 3.47 9.12
N MET A 228 -2.84 4.75 9.49
CA MET A 228 -3.66 5.33 10.56
C MET A 228 -5.14 5.43 10.16
N SER A 229 -5.45 5.82 8.91
CA SER A 229 -6.83 5.94 8.44
C SER A 229 -7.57 4.61 8.47
N SER A 230 -6.96 3.56 7.93
CA SER A 230 -7.53 2.21 7.94
C SER A 230 -7.65 1.68 9.37
N THR A 231 -6.62 1.89 10.19
CA THR A 231 -6.64 1.47 11.60
C THR A 231 -7.78 2.13 12.36
N ILE A 232 -7.90 3.46 12.34
CA ILE A 232 -8.98 4.17 13.06
C ILE A 232 -10.36 3.77 12.55
N THR A 233 -10.53 3.65 11.24
CA THR A 233 -11.81 3.23 10.64
C THR A 233 -12.21 1.84 11.13
N LEU A 234 -11.26 0.90 11.14
CA LEU A 234 -11.47 -0.46 11.64
C LEU A 234 -11.69 -0.46 13.15
N THR A 235 -10.92 0.31 13.92
CA THR A 235 -11.10 0.45 15.36
C THR A 235 -12.51 0.96 15.67
N VAL A 236 -12.96 2.05 15.05
CA VAL A 236 -14.32 2.59 15.27
C VAL A 236 -15.39 1.55 14.90
N LYS A 237 -15.24 0.90 13.73
CA LYS A 237 -16.17 -0.14 13.31
C LYS A 237 -16.26 -1.29 14.32
N LEU A 238 -15.12 -1.84 14.74
CA LEU A 238 -15.04 -2.95 15.68
C LEU A 238 -15.57 -2.55 17.05
N LEU A 239 -15.27 -1.34 17.53
CA LEU A 239 -15.80 -0.82 18.78
C LEU A 239 -17.33 -0.70 18.75
N ILE A 240 -17.92 -0.22 17.65
CA ILE A 240 -19.38 -0.15 17.49
C ILE A 240 -20.00 -1.56 17.53
N GLU A 241 -19.31 -2.57 17.00
CA GLU A 241 -19.77 -3.96 17.00
C GLU A 241 -19.55 -4.68 18.36
N HIS A 242 -18.75 -4.10 19.28
CA HIS A 242 -18.37 -4.69 20.56
C HIS A 242 -18.59 -3.72 21.76
N PRO A 243 -19.85 -3.50 22.19
CA PRO A 243 -20.18 -2.50 23.22
C PRO A 243 -19.52 -2.76 24.58
N LEU A 244 -19.29 -4.02 24.97
CA LEU A 244 -18.61 -4.35 26.23
C LEU A 244 -17.14 -3.87 26.23
N VAL A 245 -16.49 -3.84 25.07
CA VAL A 245 -15.12 -3.29 24.92
C VAL A 245 -15.17 -1.77 25.08
N VAL A 246 -16.21 -1.12 24.54
CA VAL A 246 -16.40 0.33 24.69
C VAL A 246 -16.63 0.71 26.15
N GLU A 247 -17.47 -0.02 26.87
CA GLU A 247 -17.72 0.22 28.30
C GLU A 247 -16.43 0.13 29.12
N GLU A 248 -15.60 -0.88 28.84
CA GLU A 248 -14.33 -1.06 29.55
C GLU A 248 -13.28 -0.01 29.16
N LEU A 249 -13.22 0.39 27.89
CA LEU A 249 -12.41 1.53 27.45
C LEU A 249 -12.84 2.83 28.12
N MET A 250 -14.14 3.08 28.22
CA MET A 250 -14.68 4.26 28.90
C MET A 250 -14.31 4.25 30.37
N ARG A 251 -14.44 3.11 31.06
CA ARG A 251 -14.03 2.95 32.45
C ARG A 251 -12.55 3.27 32.65
N GLU A 252 -11.66 2.72 31.83
CA GLU A 252 -10.21 3.02 31.89
C GLU A 252 -9.93 4.53 31.73
N HIS A 253 -10.54 5.16 30.72
CA HIS A 253 -10.31 6.58 30.45
C HIS A 253 -10.94 7.50 31.51
N GLU A 254 -12.10 7.14 32.06
CA GLU A 254 -12.73 7.88 33.15
C GLU A 254 -11.90 7.84 34.43
N GLU A 255 -11.30 6.68 34.76
CA GLU A 255 -10.38 6.57 35.90
C GLU A 255 -9.16 7.50 35.76
N ILE A 256 -8.61 7.62 34.55
CA ILE A 256 -7.52 8.55 34.25
C ILE A 256 -8.00 10.00 34.45
N LEU A 257 -9.14 10.36 33.85
CA LEU A 257 -9.69 11.72 33.94
C LEU A 257 -10.06 12.12 35.38
N ASN A 258 -10.53 11.19 36.21
CA ASN A 258 -10.90 11.45 37.60
C ASN A 258 -9.69 11.69 38.51
N ARG A 259 -8.48 11.27 38.11
CA ARG A 259 -7.24 11.55 38.84
C ARG A 259 -6.64 12.92 38.48
N ARG A 260 -7.13 13.59 37.45
CA ARG A 260 -6.63 14.89 37.01
C ARG A 260 -7.12 16.02 37.91
N GLU A 261 -6.22 16.94 38.25
CA GLU A 261 -6.60 18.22 38.84
C GLU A 261 -7.31 19.13 37.82
N ASN A 262 -6.85 19.12 36.56
CA ASN A 262 -7.50 19.82 35.44
C ASN A 262 -7.87 18.82 34.34
N ARG A 263 -9.16 18.60 34.13
CA ARG A 263 -9.66 17.66 33.12
C ARG A 263 -9.31 18.08 31.69
N GLU A 264 -9.14 19.38 31.43
CA GLU A 264 -8.80 19.92 30.11
C GLU A 264 -7.29 19.95 29.83
N ALA A 265 -6.46 19.52 30.78
CA ALA A 265 -5.04 19.42 30.55
C ALA A 265 -4.71 18.40 29.44
N ARG A 266 -3.59 18.63 28.75
CA ARG A 266 -3.06 17.68 27.76
C ARG A 266 -2.74 16.35 28.44
N ILE A 267 -2.94 15.26 27.71
CA ILE A 267 -2.54 13.94 28.16
C ILE A 267 -1.03 13.90 28.45
N THR A 268 -0.65 13.28 29.56
CA THR A 268 0.74 13.11 29.95
C THR A 268 1.26 11.73 29.52
N TRP A 269 2.58 11.58 29.49
CA TRP A 269 3.21 10.30 29.13
C TRP A 269 2.90 9.18 30.14
N ASP A 270 2.77 9.51 31.42
CA ASP A 270 2.43 8.53 32.46
C ASP A 270 0.98 8.05 32.33
N GLU A 271 0.06 8.94 31.97
CA GLU A 271 -1.32 8.57 31.65
C GLU A 271 -1.39 7.67 30.42
N PHE A 272 -0.67 8.00 29.34
CA PHE A 272 -0.62 7.17 28.14
C PHE A 272 -0.12 5.75 28.46
N LYS A 273 0.98 5.62 29.21
CA LYS A 273 1.50 4.31 29.64
C LYS A 273 0.54 3.53 30.54
N SER A 274 -0.39 4.21 31.22
CA SER A 274 -1.37 3.57 32.10
C SER A 274 -2.58 2.98 31.36
N MET A 275 -2.73 3.24 30.06
CA MET A 275 -3.84 2.76 29.22
C MET A 275 -3.68 1.29 28.81
N THR A 276 -3.58 0.40 29.81
CA THR A 276 -3.27 -1.03 29.61
C THR A 276 -4.31 -1.80 28.81
N PHE A 277 -5.59 -1.49 28.96
CA PHE A 277 -6.67 -2.11 28.21
C PHE A 277 -6.75 -1.54 26.80
N THR A 278 -6.59 -0.22 26.63
CA THR A 278 -6.49 0.41 25.31
C THR A 278 -5.38 -0.19 24.46
N MET A 279 -4.23 -0.57 25.05
CA MET A 279 -3.13 -1.22 24.32
C MET A 279 -3.43 -2.67 23.87
N GLN A 280 -4.47 -3.30 24.42
CA GLN A 280 -4.92 -4.65 24.01
C GLN A 280 -5.96 -4.60 22.90
N VAL A 281 -6.67 -3.47 22.75
CA VAL A 281 -7.70 -3.21 21.74
C VAL A 281 -7.08 -2.77 20.42
#